data_AF-A0A8B8G024-F1
#
_entry.id   AF-A0A8B8G024-F1
#
_cell.length_a   1.000
_cell.length_b   1.000
_cell.length_c   1.000
_cell.angle_alpha   90.00
_cell.angle_beta   90.00
_cell.angle_gamma   90.00
#
_symmetry.space_group_name_H-M   'P 1'
#
loop_
_entity.id
_entity.type
_entity.pdbx_description
1 polymer ?
#
loop_
_entity_poly.entity_id
_entity_poly.type
_entity_poly.pdbx_seq_one_letter_code
_entity_poly.pdbx_strand_id
1 'polypeptide(L)'
;MAKPRNRKLIGSDVVSILLFGAPNWADKMSESGKNELLKTQRKTNLRIASAYSTISTEASQVLADFPSIDLLAKERREVYLAKLTFADPEVPKRDPREELLSQWQIRWDCP
;
A
#
# COMPACT_ATOMS: atom_id res chain seq x y z
N MET A 1 -24.20 -11.38 -1.18
CA MET A 1 -22.74 -11.19 -1.36
C MET A 1 -22.49 -10.01 -2.29
N ALA A 2 -21.62 -9.05 -1.92
CA ALA A 2 -21.31 -7.90 -2.78
C ALA A 2 -20.55 -8.33 -4.05
N LYS A 3 -20.77 -7.65 -5.19
CA LYS A 3 -20.06 -7.90 -6.45
C LYS A 3 -18.56 -7.58 -6.29
N PRO A 4 -17.63 -8.27 -6.99
CA PRO A 4 -16.18 -8.08 -6.83
C PRO A 4 -15.72 -6.62 -6.91
N ARG A 5 -16.29 -5.84 -7.85
CA ARG A 5 -16.02 -4.39 -7.99
C ARG A 5 -16.36 -3.59 -6.73
N ASN A 6 -17.48 -3.90 -6.06
CA ASN A 6 -17.90 -3.19 -4.85
C ASN A 6 -16.95 -3.48 -3.68
N ARG A 7 -16.35 -4.68 -3.64
CA ARG A 7 -15.40 -5.06 -2.59
C ARG A 7 -14.06 -4.33 -2.75
N LYS A 8 -13.57 -4.22 -3.99
CA LYS A 8 -12.36 -3.44 -4.30
C LYS A 8 -12.53 -1.96 -3.90
N LEU A 9 -13.70 -1.37 -4.17
CA LEU A 9 -14.01 0.00 -3.74
C LEU A 9 -13.95 0.16 -2.20
N ILE A 10 -14.60 -0.74 -1.45
CA ILE A 10 -14.52 -0.72 0.01
C ILE A 10 -13.05 -0.89 0.48
N GLY A 11 -12.28 -1.72 -0.22
CA GLY A 11 -10.84 -1.89 0.01
C GLY A 11 -10.05 -0.59 -0.15
N SER A 12 -10.26 0.11 -1.27
CA SER A 12 -9.60 1.39 -1.53
C SER A 12 -9.95 2.45 -0.50
N ASP A 13 -11.21 2.47 -0.04
CA ASP A 13 -11.65 3.43 0.98
C ASP A 13 -10.93 3.17 2.32
N VAL A 14 -10.86 1.91 2.75
CA VAL A 14 -10.13 1.53 3.97
C VAL A 14 -8.65 1.90 3.88
N VAL A 15 -8.01 1.60 2.75
CA VAL A 15 -6.61 1.97 2.51
C VAL A 15 -6.43 3.49 2.51
N SER A 16 -7.35 4.24 1.92
CA SER A 16 -7.32 5.71 1.93
C SER A 16 -7.41 6.29 3.35
N ILE A 17 -8.27 5.73 4.21
CA ILE A 17 -8.39 6.13 5.61
C ILE A 17 -7.08 5.85 6.37
N LEU A 18 -6.51 4.65 6.20
CA LEU A 18 -5.25 4.27 6.85
C LEU A 18 -4.09 5.18 6.42
N LEU A 19 -4.05 5.56 5.14
CA LEU A 19 -2.98 6.36 4.55
C LEU A 19 -3.17 7.88 4.65
N PHE A 20 -4.29 8.36 5.19
CA PHE A 20 -4.56 9.78 5.30
C PHE A 20 -3.42 10.53 6.04
N GLY A 21 -2.93 9.94 7.13
CA GLY A 21 -1.82 10.49 7.92
C GLY A 21 -0.42 10.05 7.47
N ALA A 22 -0.29 9.30 6.37
CA ALA A 22 0.96 8.64 5.98
C ALA A 22 2.19 9.55 5.97
N PRO A 23 2.14 10.81 5.47
CA PRO A 23 3.31 11.69 5.49
C PRO A 23 3.93 11.92 6.87
N ASN A 24 3.11 11.83 7.93
CA ASN A 24 3.56 12.08 9.31
C ASN A 24 4.15 10.84 9.97
N TRP A 25 3.62 9.65 9.65
CA TRP A 25 3.96 8.41 10.36
C TRP A 25 4.78 7.41 9.54
N ALA A 26 4.82 7.49 8.20
CA ALA A 26 5.45 6.46 7.36
C ALA A 26 6.90 6.11 7.76
N ASP A 27 7.69 7.12 8.13
CA ASP A 27 9.09 6.93 8.56
C ASP A 27 9.24 6.67 10.06
N LYS A 28 8.27 7.12 10.86
CA LYS A 28 8.34 7.11 12.33
C LYS A 28 7.68 5.88 12.96
N MET A 29 6.93 5.11 12.18
CA MET A 29 6.18 3.96 12.67
C MET A 29 7.12 2.84 13.12
N SER A 30 6.85 2.27 14.30
CA SER A 30 7.54 1.07 14.77
C SER A 30 7.21 -0.14 13.91
N GLU A 31 8.08 -1.15 13.93
CA GLU A 31 7.83 -2.44 13.26
C GLU A 31 6.57 -3.13 13.78
N SER A 32 6.29 -3.05 15.08
CA SER A 32 5.05 -3.54 15.67
C SER A 32 3.81 -2.85 15.08
N GLY A 33 3.88 -1.54 14.89
CA GLY A 33 2.81 -0.76 14.28
C GLY A 33 2.58 -1.11 12.80
N LYS A 34 3.66 -1.29 12.03
CA LYS A 34 3.60 -1.76 10.65
C LYS A 34 2.95 -3.13 10.55
N ASN A 35 3.31 -4.05 11.45
CA ASN A 35 2.74 -5.40 11.50
C ASN A 35 1.22 -5.38 11.77
N GLU A 36 0.73 -4.51 12.65
CA GLU A 36 -0.71 -4.36 12.89
C GLU A 36 -1.47 -3.79 11.67
N LEU A 37 -0.86 -2.84 10.95
CA LEU A 37 -1.41 -2.33 9.70
C LEU A 37 -1.46 -3.43 8.62
N LEU A 38 -0.41 -4.25 8.50
CA LEU A 38 -0.37 -5.38 7.58
C LEU A 38 -1.42 -6.46 7.91
N LYS A 39 -1.62 -6.77 9.19
CA LYS A 39 -2.71 -7.67 9.63
C LYS A 39 -4.09 -7.13 9.23
N THR A 40 -4.29 -5.83 9.36
CA THR A 40 -5.54 -5.15 8.97
C THR A 40 -5.74 -5.19 7.46
N GLN A 41 -4.70 -4.86 6.69
CA GLN A 41 -4.70 -4.95 5.24
C GLN A 41 -5.01 -6.37 4.77
N ARG A 42 -4.37 -7.39 5.34
CA ARG A 42 -4.59 -8.80 5.02
C ARG A 42 -6.06 -9.20 5.16
N LYS A 43 -6.72 -8.81 6.26
CA LYS A 43 -8.16 -9.09 6.46
C LYS A 43 -9.02 -8.48 5.36
N THR A 44 -8.68 -7.27 4.93
CA THR A 44 -9.35 -6.58 3.82
C THR A 44 -9.09 -7.29 2.49
N ASN A 45 -7.84 -7.63 2.19
CA ASN A 45 -7.43 -8.32 0.95
C ASN A 45 -8.12 -9.68 0.80
N LEU A 46 -8.18 -10.49 1.87
CA LEU A 46 -8.88 -11.78 1.85
C LEU A 46 -10.37 -11.62 1.50
N ARG A 47 -11.04 -10.57 1.99
CA ARG A 47 -12.45 -10.29 1.69
C ARG A 47 -12.65 -9.82 0.24
N ILE A 48 -11.71 -9.04 -0.29
CA ILE A 48 -11.73 -8.55 -1.67
C ILE A 48 -11.57 -9.73 -2.63
N ALA A 49 -10.52 -10.52 -2.44
CA ALA A 49 -10.18 -11.66 -3.29
C ALA A 49 -11.08 -12.88 -3.06
N SER A 50 -11.86 -12.92 -1.96
CA SER A 50 -12.57 -14.13 -1.51
C SER A 50 -11.62 -15.32 -1.27
N ALA A 51 -10.40 -15.04 -0.83
CA ALA A 51 -9.33 -16.03 -0.69
C ALA A 51 -9.41 -16.77 0.65
N TYR A 52 -8.81 -17.96 0.71
CA TYR A 52 -8.68 -18.74 1.94
C TYR A 52 -7.76 -18.04 2.95
N SER A 53 -8.04 -18.22 4.24
CA SER A 53 -7.26 -17.61 5.33
C SER A 53 -5.82 -18.14 5.45
N THR A 54 -5.53 -19.29 4.85
CA THR A 54 -4.22 -19.98 4.87
C THR A 54 -3.19 -19.41 3.90
N ILE A 55 -3.62 -18.59 2.93
CA ILE A 55 -2.75 -17.99 1.91
C ILE A 55 -1.77 -17.00 2.59
N SER A 56 -0.55 -16.82 2.08
CA SER A 56 0.40 -15.85 2.64
C SER A 56 -0.09 -14.40 2.52
N THR A 57 0.52 -13.47 3.26
CA THR A 57 0.07 -12.06 3.24
C THR A 57 0.35 -11.44 1.88
N GLU A 58 1.50 -11.79 1.33
CA GLU A 58 2.04 -11.39 0.04
C GLU A 58 1.14 -11.90 -1.09
N ALA A 59 0.75 -13.17 -1.05
CA ALA A 59 -0.19 -13.71 -2.04
C ALA A 59 -1.59 -13.06 -1.92
N SER A 60 -2.04 -12.71 -0.70
CA SER A 60 -3.29 -11.96 -0.53
C SER A 60 -3.24 -10.56 -1.14
N GLN A 61 -2.08 -9.89 -1.09
CA GLN A 61 -1.83 -8.58 -1.69
C GLN A 61 -1.90 -8.66 -3.22
N VAL A 62 -1.23 -9.65 -3.82
CA VAL A 62 -1.27 -9.88 -5.27
C VAL A 62 -2.70 -10.19 -5.74
N LEU A 63 -3.41 -11.12 -5.10
CA LEU A 63 -4.77 -11.49 -5.48
C LEU A 63 -5.79 -10.35 -5.34
N ALA A 64 -5.55 -9.41 -4.43
CA ALA A 64 -6.42 -8.25 -4.24
C ALA A 64 -6.06 -7.07 -5.16
N ASP A 65 -4.91 -7.13 -5.86
CA ASP A 65 -4.26 -6.01 -6.55
C ASP A 65 -3.91 -4.83 -5.62
N PHE A 66 -3.46 -5.14 -4.39
CA PHE A 66 -3.08 -4.13 -3.39
C PHE A 66 -1.64 -4.33 -2.93
N PRO A 67 -0.71 -3.41 -3.26
CA PRO A 67 0.64 -3.40 -2.74
C PRO A 67 0.66 -3.29 -1.20
N SER A 68 1.76 -3.67 -0.59
CA SER A 68 1.92 -3.62 0.86
C SER A 68 1.71 -2.21 1.43
N ILE A 69 0.98 -2.10 2.55
CA ILE A 69 0.54 -0.81 3.09
C ILE A 69 1.68 0.13 3.52
N ASP A 70 2.81 -0.43 3.92
CA ASP A 70 4.03 0.31 4.22
C ASP A 70 4.65 0.94 2.97
N LEU A 71 4.63 0.23 1.83
CA LEU A 71 5.06 0.79 0.54
C LEU A 71 4.12 1.91 0.10
N LEU A 72 2.81 1.68 0.17
CA LEU A 72 1.81 2.71 -0.15
C LEU A 72 1.96 3.96 0.73
N ALA A 73 2.35 3.80 2.00
CA ALA A 73 2.61 4.92 2.90
C ALA A 73 3.84 5.73 2.47
N LYS A 74 4.91 5.06 2.03
CA LYS A 74 6.11 5.71 1.49
C LYS A 74 5.79 6.50 0.23
N GLU A 75 5.10 5.89 -0.75
CA GLU A 75 4.64 6.57 -1.98
C GLU A 75 3.82 7.83 -1.62
N ARG A 76 2.86 7.70 -0.69
CA ARG A 76 2.00 8.82 -0.29
C ARG A 76 2.77 9.97 0.34
N ARG A 77 3.78 9.65 1.16
CA ARG A 77 4.69 10.62 1.77
C ARG A 77 5.54 11.31 0.71
N GLU A 78 6.14 10.56 -0.22
CA GLU A 78 6.97 11.11 -1.29
C GLU A 78 6.16 12.07 -2.18
N VAL A 79 4.95 11.68 -2.58
CA VAL A 79 4.01 12.55 -3.31
C VAL A 79 3.68 13.81 -2.51
N TYR A 80 3.50 13.71 -1.19
CA TYR A 80 3.23 14.88 -0.34
C TYR A 80 4.42 15.83 -0.28
N LEU A 81 5.63 15.31 -0.05
CA LEU A 81 6.87 16.10 -0.02
C LEU A 81 7.19 16.73 -1.37
N ALA A 82 6.94 16.01 -2.47
CA ALA A 82 7.14 16.50 -3.83
C ALA A 82 6.20 17.65 -4.19
N LYS A 83 5.05 17.78 -3.52
CA LYS A 83 4.12 18.91 -3.65
C LYS A 83 4.50 20.10 -2.78
N LEU A 84 5.09 19.86 -1.61
CA LEU A 84 5.57 20.91 -0.72
C LEU A 84 6.85 21.57 -1.24
N THR A 85 7.70 20.78 -1.88
CA THR A 85 8.86 21.29 -2.58
C THR A 85 8.41 21.89 -3.90
N PHE A 86 8.52 23.21 -4.05
CA PHE A 86 8.45 23.91 -5.34
C PHE A 86 9.67 23.56 -6.22
N ALA A 87 9.94 22.26 -6.36
CA ALA A 87 11.18 21.77 -6.95
C ALA A 87 11.25 22.12 -8.43
N ASP A 88 12.45 22.45 -8.88
CA ASP A 88 12.76 22.85 -10.24
C ASP A 88 12.20 21.87 -11.29
N PRO A 89 11.54 22.37 -12.35
CA PRO A 89 10.94 21.54 -13.38
C PRO A 89 11.96 20.74 -14.23
N GLU A 90 13.25 21.04 -14.11
CA GLU A 90 14.31 20.40 -14.91
C GLU A 90 14.82 19.07 -14.36
N VAL A 91 14.57 18.75 -13.08
CA VAL A 91 14.93 17.44 -12.52
C VAL A 91 13.80 16.45 -12.81
N PRO A 92 14.02 15.37 -13.59
CA PRO A 92 13.03 14.32 -13.75
C PRO A 92 12.79 13.68 -12.38
N LYS A 93 11.66 14.01 -11.75
CA LYS A 93 11.25 13.33 -10.52
C LYS A 93 10.93 11.89 -10.89
N ARG A 94 11.67 10.95 -10.30
CA ARG A 94 11.34 9.52 -10.40
C ARG A 94 9.91 9.33 -9.91
N ASP A 95 9.07 8.67 -10.70
CA ASP A 95 7.67 8.46 -10.33
C ASP A 95 7.62 7.60 -9.05
N PRO A 96 7.08 8.12 -7.92
CA PRO A 96 6.95 7.35 -6.68
C PRO A 96 6.20 6.02 -6.87
N ARG A 97 5.31 5.97 -7.88
CA ARG A 97 4.59 4.75 -8.22
C ARG A 97 5.47 3.69 -8.87
N GLU A 98 6.36 4.08 -9.78
CA GLU A 98 7.29 3.14 -10.42
C GLU A 98 8.23 2.53 -9.38
N GLU A 99 8.71 3.34 -8.43
CA GLU A 99 9.53 2.85 -7.34
C GLU A 99 8.76 1.90 -6.42
N LEU A 100 7.51 2.23 -6.09
CA LEU A 100 6.65 1.35 -5.32
C LEU A 100 6.46 -0.01 -6.02
N LEU A 101 6.19 -0.01 -7.32
CA LEU A 101 6.01 -1.24 -8.09
C LEU A 101 7.28 -2.07 -8.15
N SER A 102 8.44 -1.43 -8.34
CA SER A 102 9.75 -2.08 -8.32
C SER A 102 10.03 -2.73 -6.96
N GLN A 103 9.86 -1.99 -5.85
CA GLN A 103 10.05 -2.53 -4.51
C GLN A 103 9.07 -3.65 -4.19
N TRP A 104 7.83 -3.55 -4.67
CA TRP A 104 6.84 -4.60 -4.47
C TRP A 104 7.18 -5.87 -5.25
N GLN A 105 7.65 -5.73 -6.49
CA GLN A 105 8.12 -6.85 -7.32
C GLN A 105 9.32 -7.55 -6.65
N ILE A 106 10.32 -6.79 -6.19
CA ILE A 106 11.48 -7.34 -5.46
C ILE A 106 11.04 -8.13 -4.22
N ARG A 107 10.07 -7.62 -3.47
CA ARG A 107 9.54 -8.32 -2.29
C ARG A 107 8.79 -9.60 -2.63
N TRP A 108 8.15 -9.66 -3.79
CA TRP A 108 7.47 -10.86 -4.26
C TRP A 108 8.47 -11.92 -4.76
N ASP A 109 9.50 -11.47 -5.47
CA ASP A 109 10.51 -12.36 -6.06
C ASP A 109 11.50 -12.93 -5.02
N CYS A 110 11.61 -12.30 -3.85
CA CYS A 110 12.42 -12.77 -2.73
C CYS A 110 11.57 -13.67 -1.79
N PRO A 111 11.81 -15.00 -1.76
CA PRO A 111 11.01 -15.94 -0.96
C PRO A 111 11.28 -15.87 0.55
#